data_AF-A0A291W3P2-F1
#
_entry.id   AF-A0A291W3P2-F1
#
_cell.length_a   1.000
_cell.length_b   1.000
_cell.length_c   1.000
_cell.angle_alpha   90.00
_cell.angle_beta   90.00
_cell.angle_gamma   90.00
#
_symmetry.space_group_name_H-M   'P 1'
#
loop_
_entity.id
_entity.type
_entity.pdbx_description
1 polymer ?
#
loop_
_entity_poly.entity_id
_entity_poly.type
_entity_poly.pdbx_seq_one_letter_code
_entity_poly.pdbx_strand_id
1 'polypeptide(L)'
;MTLSSASDSAGLARTPYDITRAIAEALGDQWSSRPGPGGTTGHLSNADGIPFTFGICEAGLFYVRNDYLGEGLHFDLRLCAPTDRIVKAVTYRIDELF
;
A
#
# COMPACT_ATOMS: atom_id res chain seq x y z
N MET A 1 -24.86 29.34 -1.75
CA MET A 1 -23.45 29.20 -1.38
C MET A 1 -23.43 28.46 -0.06
N THR A 2 -23.31 27.13 -0.10
CA THR A 2 -23.29 26.31 1.11
C THR A 2 -22.03 25.47 1.04
N LEU A 3 -20.96 25.97 1.65
CA LEU A 3 -19.76 25.19 1.90
C LEU A 3 -20.14 24.17 2.97
N SER A 4 -20.34 22.92 2.56
CA SER A 4 -20.37 21.79 3.48
C SER A 4 -18.97 21.70 4.10
N SER A 5 -18.87 22.07 5.38
CA SER A 5 -17.63 21.90 6.14
C SER A 5 -17.43 20.40 6.33
N ALA A 6 -16.56 19.82 5.51
CA ALA A 6 -15.94 18.54 5.81
C ALA A 6 -15.21 18.73 7.15
N SER A 7 -15.79 18.15 8.19
CA SER A 7 -15.30 18.20 9.56
C SER A 7 -13.83 17.82 9.60
N ASP A 8 -13.04 18.68 10.24
CA ASP A 8 -11.69 18.41 10.72
C ASP A 8 -11.62 17.00 11.32
N SER A 9 -10.90 16.09 10.64
CA SER A 9 -10.42 14.85 11.24
C SER A 9 -8.96 15.06 11.65
N ALA A 10 -8.78 15.86 12.70
CA ALA A 10 -7.54 15.86 13.45
C ALA A 10 -7.31 14.46 14.06
N GLY A 11 -6.49 13.66 13.39
CA GLY A 11 -5.49 12.82 14.06
C GLY A 11 -5.91 11.45 14.59
N LEU A 12 -6.76 10.67 13.92
CA LEU A 12 -6.66 9.22 14.10
C LEU A 12 -5.36 8.77 13.41
N ALA A 13 -4.39 8.27 14.19
CA ALA A 13 -3.22 7.63 13.62
C ALA A 13 -3.70 6.49 12.69
N ARG A 14 -3.42 6.60 11.39
CA ARG A 14 -3.77 5.54 10.44
C ARG A 14 -3.09 4.26 10.87
N THR A 15 -3.87 3.20 11.01
CA THR A 15 -3.32 1.88 11.31
C THR A 15 -2.59 1.34 10.08
N PRO A 16 -1.67 0.38 10.24
CA PRO A 16 -1.12 -0.37 9.11
C PRO A 16 -2.20 -0.90 8.16
N TYR A 17 -3.31 -1.38 8.73
CA TYR A 17 -4.49 -1.84 8.00
C TYR A 17 -5.11 -0.75 7.11
N ASP A 18 -5.31 0.46 7.65
CA ASP A 18 -5.91 1.56 6.87
C ASP A 18 -5.05 1.94 5.66
N ILE A 19 -3.73 1.85 5.82
CA ILE A 19 -2.78 2.18 4.76
C ILE A 19 -2.73 1.08 3.71
N THR A 20 -2.62 -0.19 4.11
CA THR A 20 -2.60 -1.30 3.16
C THR A 20 -3.90 -1.40 2.38
N ARG A 21 -5.05 -1.17 3.02
CA ARG A 21 -6.34 -1.06 2.34
C ARG A 21 -6.35 0.07 1.33
N ALA A 22 -5.93 1.28 1.72
CA ALA A 22 -5.93 2.44 0.83
C ALA A 22 -5.01 2.25 -0.40
N ILE A 23 -3.87 1.57 -0.23
CA ILE A 23 -2.98 1.20 -1.34
C ILE A 23 -3.67 0.18 -2.26
N ALA A 24 -4.27 -0.88 -1.70
CA ALA A 24 -4.97 -1.90 -2.47
C ALA A 24 -6.14 -1.31 -3.28
N GLU A 25 -6.92 -0.41 -2.68
CA GLU A 25 -8.01 0.30 -3.35
C GLU A 25 -7.49 1.22 -4.47
N ALA A 26 -6.39 1.94 -4.24
CA ALA A 26 -5.83 2.86 -5.24
C ALA A 26 -5.16 2.15 -6.41
N LEU A 27 -4.53 0.99 -6.18
CA LEU A 27 -3.78 0.24 -7.19
C LEU A 27 -4.56 -0.94 -7.78
N GLY A 28 -5.69 -1.33 -7.18
CA GLY A 28 -6.44 -2.53 -7.56
C GLY A 28 -6.95 -2.50 -9.01
N ASP A 29 -7.32 -1.33 -9.53
CA ASP A 29 -7.74 -1.19 -10.92
C ASP A 29 -6.60 -1.38 -11.93
N GLN A 30 -5.36 -1.05 -11.53
CA GLN A 30 -4.18 -1.15 -12.37
C GLN A 30 -3.46 -2.50 -12.22
N TRP A 31 -3.55 -3.12 -11.04
CA TRP A 31 -2.75 -4.27 -10.65
C TRP A 31 -3.59 -5.39 -10.01
N SER A 32 -4.89 -5.49 -10.27
CA SER A 32 -5.76 -6.56 -9.74
C SER A 32 -5.56 -6.89 -8.25
N SER A 33 -6.19 -6.13 -7.36
CA SER A 33 -6.02 -6.35 -5.91
C SER A 33 -6.65 -7.66 -5.43
N ARG A 34 -5.95 -8.39 -4.55
CA ARG A 34 -6.50 -9.51 -3.77
C ARG A 34 -6.36 -9.24 -2.26
N PRO A 35 -7.36 -9.63 -1.44
CA PRO A 35 -7.24 -9.53 0.01
C PRO A 35 -6.10 -10.44 0.52
N GLY A 36 -5.25 -9.91 1.39
CA GLY A 36 -4.14 -10.66 2.01
C GLY A 36 -4.50 -11.39 3.30
N PRO A 37 -3.68 -12.37 3.73
CA PRO A 37 -3.86 -13.11 4.96
C PRO A 37 -3.55 -12.18 6.14
N GLY A 38 -4.58 -11.51 6.64
CA GLY A 38 -4.47 -10.58 7.77
C GLY A 38 -4.28 -9.15 7.28
N GLY A 39 -5.25 -8.29 7.61
CA GLY A 39 -5.46 -7.01 6.94
C GLY A 39 -4.34 -5.96 7.05
N THR A 40 -3.17 -6.27 7.61
CA THR A 40 -1.94 -5.46 7.52
C THR A 40 -1.13 -5.75 6.25
N THR A 41 -1.63 -6.60 5.36
CA THR A 41 -1.01 -6.95 4.07
C THR A 41 -2.03 -6.85 2.93
N GLY A 42 -1.57 -6.44 1.76
CA GLY A 42 -2.34 -6.47 0.52
C GLY A 42 -1.60 -7.26 -0.55
N HIS A 43 -2.35 -7.80 -1.51
CA HIS A 43 -1.78 -8.44 -2.70
C HIS A 43 -2.17 -7.69 -3.96
N LEU A 44 -1.20 -7.53 -4.86
CA LEU A 44 -1.38 -7.06 -6.22
C LEU A 44 -0.90 -8.14 -7.19
N SER A 45 -1.30 -8.05 -8.44
CA SER A 45 -0.80 -8.84 -9.56
C SER A 45 -0.59 -7.95 -10.77
N ASN A 46 0.60 -8.00 -11.36
CA ASN A 46 0.87 -7.23 -12.58
C ASN A 46 0.06 -7.76 -13.77
N ALA A 47 0.20 -7.13 -14.94
CA ALA A 47 -0.49 -7.55 -16.18
C ALA A 47 -0.15 -9.00 -16.60
N ASP A 48 1.03 -9.51 -16.26
CA ASP A 48 1.46 -10.90 -16.52
C ASP A 48 0.98 -11.90 -15.45
N GLY A 49 0.27 -11.43 -14.42
CA GLY A 49 -0.24 -12.25 -13.32
C GLY A 49 0.80 -12.58 -12.24
N ILE A 50 1.95 -11.90 -12.22
CA ILE A 50 2.98 -12.04 -11.18
C ILE A 50 2.44 -11.45 -9.87
N PRO A 51 2.36 -12.25 -8.78
CA PRO A 51 1.85 -11.78 -7.50
C PRO A 51 2.87 -10.95 -6.72
N PHE A 52 2.38 -9.88 -6.10
CA PHE A 52 3.13 -9.03 -5.17
C PHE A 52 2.42 -8.99 -3.83
N THR A 53 3.17 -9.16 -2.75
CA THR A 53 2.70 -8.90 -1.39
C THR A 53 3.30 -7.59 -0.89
N PHE A 54 2.48 -6.72 -0.31
CA PHE A 54 2.96 -5.51 0.34
C PHE A 54 2.33 -5.35 1.72
N GLY A 55 3.03 -4.67 2.61
CA GLY A 55 2.55 -4.43 3.97
C GLY A 55 3.55 -3.69 4.82
N ILE A 56 3.32 -3.71 6.14
CA ILE A 56 4.24 -3.16 7.13
C ILE A 56 4.75 -4.33 7.98
N CYS A 57 6.07 -4.45 8.14
CA CYS A 57 6.67 -5.48 8.98
C CYS A 57 6.73 -5.06 10.46
N GLU A 58 7.08 -5.98 11.35
CA GLU A 58 7.17 -5.73 12.80
C GLU A 58 8.13 -4.59 13.17
N ALA A 59 9.16 -4.35 12.34
CA ALA A 59 10.09 -3.23 12.50
C ALA A 59 9.49 -1.86 12.09
N GLY A 60 8.22 -1.83 11.66
CA GLY A 60 7.53 -0.61 11.23
C GLY A 60 7.90 -0.14 9.82
N LEU A 61 8.66 -0.92 9.06
CA LEU A 61 9.03 -0.61 7.68
C LEU A 61 7.96 -1.12 6.72
N PHE A 62 7.74 -0.38 5.63
CA PHE A 62 6.99 -0.94 4.51
C PHE A 62 7.84 -1.98 3.80
N TYR A 63 7.17 -2.98 3.27
CA TYR A 63 7.78 -3.93 2.36
C TYR A 63 6.89 -4.16 1.14
N VAL A 64 7.55 -4.52 0.05
CA VAL A 64 6.96 -5.08 -1.17
C VAL A 64 7.79 -6.31 -1.52
N ARG A 65 7.13 -7.42 -1.87
CA ARG A 65 7.77 -8.67 -2.27
C ARG A 65 7.16 -9.15 -3.58
N ASN A 66 8.01 -9.48 -4.54
CA ASN A 66 7.64 -10.28 -5.71
C ASN A 66 7.57 -11.74 -5.25
N ASP A 67 6.36 -12.29 -5.17
CA ASP A 67 6.15 -13.64 -4.65
C ASP A 67 6.60 -14.74 -5.63
N TYR A 68 6.77 -14.40 -6.91
CA TYR A 68 7.28 -15.34 -7.92
C TYR A 68 8.80 -15.52 -7.82
N LEU A 69 9.54 -14.42 -7.68
CA LEU A 69 11.01 -14.45 -7.57
C LEU A 69 11.51 -14.64 -6.14
N GLY A 70 10.66 -14.38 -5.13
CA GLY A 70 11.05 -14.39 -3.72
C GLY A 70 11.85 -13.16 -3.29
N GLU A 71 11.97 -12.16 -4.17
CA GLU A 71 12.69 -10.90 -3.92
C GLU A 71 11.79 -9.88 -3.23
N GLY A 72 12.35 -9.06 -2.35
CA GLY A 72 11.59 -8.04 -1.66
C GLY A 72 12.43 -6.86 -1.20
N LEU A 73 11.78 -5.71 -1.13
CA LEU A 73 12.35 -4.44 -0.72
C LEU A 73 11.68 -3.98 0.56
N HIS A 74 12.49 -3.48 1.50
CA HIS A 74 12.02 -2.78 2.68
C HIS A 74 12.38 -1.31 2.55
N PHE A 75 11.48 -0.42 2.96
CA PHE A 75 11.72 1.01 2.89
C PHE A 75 10.99 1.76 4.00
N ASP A 76 11.62 2.84 4.45
CA ASP A 76 11.01 3.77 5.39
C ASP A 76 9.99 4.63 4.63
N LEU A 77 8.75 4.53 5.08
CA LEU A 77 7.66 5.35 4.61
C LEU A 77 6.90 5.84 5.83
N ARG A 78 7.00 7.14 6.09
CA ARG A 78 6.30 7.75 7.21
C ARG A 78 4.80 7.51 7.07
N LEU A 79 4.19 6.82 8.03
CA LEU A 79 2.76 6.49 8.05
C LEU A 79 1.85 7.73 8.05
N CYS A 80 2.39 8.91 8.38
CA CYS A 80 1.72 10.21 8.28
C CYS A 80 1.80 10.86 6.89
N ALA A 81 2.54 10.30 5.94
CA ALA A 81 2.65 10.85 4.58
C ALA A 81 1.32 10.72 3.83
N PRO A 82 0.92 11.70 2.99
CA PRO A 82 -0.28 11.61 2.17
C PRO A 82 -0.41 10.28 1.40
N THR A 83 -1.63 9.74 1.27
CA THR A 83 -1.87 8.43 0.63
C THR A 83 -1.33 8.36 -0.80
N ASP A 84 -1.43 9.44 -1.58
CA ASP A 84 -0.90 9.52 -2.94
C ASP A 84 0.63 9.39 -2.97
N ARG A 85 1.33 9.95 -1.99
CA ARG A 85 2.78 9.79 -1.84
C ARG A 85 3.15 8.36 -1.46
N ILE A 86 2.35 7.73 -0.61
CA ILE A 86 2.50 6.33 -0.22
C ILE A 86 2.32 5.42 -1.44
N VAL A 87 1.23 5.61 -2.19
CA VAL A 87 0.93 4.84 -3.41
C VAL A 87 2.06 4.98 -4.43
N LYS A 88 2.52 6.21 -4.72
CA LYS A 88 3.64 6.44 -5.65
C LYS A 88 4.93 5.74 -5.20
N ALA A 89 5.23 5.77 -3.91
CA ALA A 89 6.41 5.07 -3.38
C ALA A 89 6.30 3.56 -3.54
N VAL A 90 5.11 2.98 -3.27
CA VAL A 90 4.86 1.55 -3.47
C VAL A 90 4.98 1.16 -4.94
N THR A 91 4.33 1.89 -5.85
CA THR A 91 4.42 1.64 -7.30
C THR A 91 5.87 1.68 -7.79
N TYR A 92 6.65 2.68 -7.37
CA TYR A 92 8.06 2.78 -7.76
C TYR A 92 8.89 1.58 -7.27
N ARG A 93 8.62 1.04 -6.08
CA ARG A 93 9.30 -0.15 -5.56
C ARG A 93 8.85 -1.45 -6.22
N ILE A 94 7.59 -1.49 -6.62
CA ILE A 94 7.03 -2.56 -7.42
C ILE A 94 7.73 -2.57 -8.80
N ASP A 95 7.93 -1.40 -9.45
CA ASP A 95 8.69 -1.25 -10.71
C ASP A 95 10.14 -1.75 -10.61
N GLU A 96 10.80 -1.61 -9.45
CA GLU A 96 12.15 -2.13 -9.20
C GLU A 96 12.22 -3.66 -9.09
N LEU A 97 11.08 -4.34 -8.97
CA LEU A 97 10.95 -5.79 -8.84
C LEU A 97 10.41 -6.45 -10.12
N PHE A 98 10.44 -5.73 -11.24
CA PHE A 98 10.17 -6.20 -12.61
C PHE A 98 11.43 -6.33 -13.46
#